data_AF-A0A836Q7A1-F1
#
_entry.id   AF-A0A836Q7A1-F1
#
_cell.length_a   1.000
_cell.length_b   1.000
_cell.length_c   1.000
_cell.angle_alpha   90.00
_cell.angle_beta   90.00
_cell.angle_gamma   90.00
#
_symmetry.space_group_name_H-M   'P 1'
#
loop_
_entity.id
_entity.type
_entity.pdbx_description
1 polymer ?
#
loop_
_entity_poly.entity_id
_entity_poly.type
_entity_poly.pdbx_seq_one_letter_code
_entity_poly.pdbx_strand_id
1 'polypeptide(L)'
;MASKIQKRVGKAQAREEFSTLIESVAKGGGAVEITDYGKVSAVLVSEEEYAWLRSCEKRQKRPRREARGFLVLEDDLDLEKENRSVSADFDKSIERTLRKISD
;
A
#
# COMPACT_ATOMS: atom_id res chain seq x y z
N MET A 1 7.75 3.00 -6.26
CA MET A 1 8.47 4.07 -5.56
C MET A 1 7.49 5.20 -5.35
N ALA A 2 7.36 5.79 -4.16
CA ALA A 2 6.47 6.92 -3.99
C ALA A 2 7.03 8.11 -4.77
N SER A 3 6.30 8.62 -5.78
CA SER A 3 6.73 9.79 -6.54
C SER A 3 6.99 10.96 -5.60
N LYS A 4 8.23 11.45 -5.63
CA LYS A 4 8.60 12.73 -5.04
C LYS A 4 7.95 13.82 -5.89
N ILE A 5 7.18 14.71 -5.26
CA ILE A 5 6.58 15.86 -5.94
C ILE A 5 7.69 16.65 -6.62
N GLN A 6 7.61 16.79 -7.94
CA GLN A 6 8.65 17.40 -8.74
C GLN A 6 8.38 18.88 -9.01
N LYS A 7 7.11 19.25 -9.17
CA LYS A 7 6.72 20.62 -9.52
C LYS A 7 5.43 21.00 -8.82
N ARG A 8 5.35 22.27 -8.41
CA ARG A 8 4.13 22.89 -7.88
C ARG A 8 3.77 24.08 -8.77
N VAL A 9 2.56 24.09 -9.31
CA VAL A 9 2.09 25.11 -10.26
C VAL A 9 0.76 25.72 -9.78
N GLY A 10 0.53 26.97 -10.13
CA GLY A 10 -0.77 27.62 -9.95
C GLY A 10 -1.78 27.14 -10.98
N LYS A 11 -3.07 27.21 -10.66
CA LYS A 11 -4.18 26.80 -11.53
C LYS A 11 -4.17 27.50 -12.89
N ALA A 12 -3.81 28.79 -12.94
CA ALA A 12 -3.70 29.54 -14.19
C ALA A 12 -2.56 28.98 -15.06
N GLN A 13 -1.36 28.84 -14.48
CA GLN A 13 -0.20 28.27 -15.17
C GLN A 13 -0.44 26.82 -15.61
N ALA A 14 -1.10 26.02 -14.78
CA ALA A 14 -1.44 24.64 -15.11
C ALA A 14 -2.36 24.54 -16.33
N ARG A 15 -3.23 25.54 -16.57
CA ARG A 15 -4.09 25.58 -17.77
C ARG A 15 -3.31 25.94 -19.03
N GLU A 16 -2.37 26.88 -18.92
CA GLU A 16 -1.53 27.30 -20.04
C GLU A 16 -0.54 26.21 -20.46
N GLU A 17 0.08 25.53 -19.49
CA GLU A 17 1.11 24.50 -19.73
C GLU A 17 0.54 23.07 -19.70
N PHE A 18 -0.78 22.88 -19.78
CA PHE A 18 -1.42 21.60 -19.43
C PHE A 18 -0.88 20.41 -20.23
N SER A 19 -0.76 20.57 -21.56
CA SER A 19 -0.26 19.53 -22.45
C SER A 19 1.18 19.11 -22.11
N THR A 20 2.04 20.08 -21.84
CA THR A 20 3.44 19.86 -21.47
C THR A 20 3.56 19.14 -20.13
N LEU A 21 2.71 19.50 -19.16
CA LEU A 21 2.67 18.84 -17.86
C LEU A 21 2.22 17.38 -17.99
N ILE A 22 1.22 17.09 -18.82
CA ILE A 22 0.79 15.71 -19.10
C ILE A 22 1.92 14.90 -19.70
N GLU A 23 2.59 15.41 -20.73
CA GLU A 23 3.70 14.70 -21.37
C GLU A 23 4.85 14.42 -20.41
N SER A 24 5.21 15.41 -19.57
CA SER A 24 6.26 15.26 -18.57
C SER A 24 5.92 14.15 -17.58
N VAL A 25 4.70 14.17 -17.05
CA VAL A 25 4.22 13.18 -16.08
C VAL A 25 4.13 11.79 -16.73
N ALA A 26 3.65 11.69 -17.98
CA ALA A 26 3.56 10.44 -18.72
C ALA A 26 4.94 9.84 -19.02
N LYS A 27 5.97 10.67 -19.25
CA LYS A 27 7.37 10.24 -19.47
C LYS A 27 8.11 9.88 -18.17
N GLY A 28 7.44 9.95 -17.01
CA GLY A 28 8.04 9.63 -15.71
C GLY A 28 8.66 10.81 -14.96
N GLY A 29 8.31 12.06 -15.34
CA GLY A 29 8.76 13.29 -14.67
C GLY A 29 8.27 13.47 -13.23
N GLY A 30 7.47 12.53 -12.70
CA GLY A 30 6.93 12.53 -11.33
C GLY A 30 5.74 13.47 -11.15
N ALA A 31 5.15 13.44 -9.95
CA ALA A 31 3.89 14.10 -9.64
C ALA A 31 4.00 15.64 -9.65
N VAL A 32 2.93 16.29 -10.13
CA VAL A 32 2.80 17.75 -10.17
C VAL A 32 1.63 18.21 -9.32
N GLU A 33 1.88 19.11 -8.38
CA GLU A 33 0.83 19.73 -7.56
C GLU A 33 0.24 20.95 -8.27
N ILE A 34 -1.08 21.00 -8.36
CA ILE A 34 -1.84 22.14 -8.88
C ILE A 34 -2.48 22.87 -7.70
N THR A 35 -2.21 24.17 -7.60
CA THR A 35 -2.64 25.01 -6.49
C THR A 35 -3.65 26.06 -6.91
N ASP A 36 -4.62 26.34 -6.05
CA ASP A 36 -5.59 27.42 -6.21
C ASP A 36 -5.46 28.35 -5.00
N TYR A 37 -5.19 29.64 -5.23
CA TYR A 37 -4.94 30.62 -4.16
C TYR A 37 -3.94 30.16 -3.07
N GLY A 38 -2.84 29.52 -3.49
CA GLY A 38 -1.76 29.07 -2.59
C GLY A 38 -2.04 27.75 -1.85
N LYS A 39 -3.22 27.15 -1.99
CA LYS A 39 -3.55 25.82 -1.45
C LYS A 39 -3.49 24.76 -2.53
N VAL A 40 -3.00 23.56 -2.19
CA VAL A 40 -3.00 22.42 -3.13
C VAL A 40 -4.43 21.97 -3.34
N SER A 41 -4.88 21.98 -4.60
CA SER A 41 -6.25 21.60 -4.98
C SER A 41 -6.29 20.27 -5.72
N ALA A 42 -5.24 19.92 -6.46
CA ALA A 42 -5.16 18.67 -7.21
C ALA A 42 -3.70 18.25 -7.40
N VAL A 43 -3.50 16.96 -7.69
CA VAL A 43 -2.20 16.40 -8.04
C VAL A 43 -2.33 15.64 -9.34
N LEU A 44 -1.47 15.95 -10.30
CA LEU A 44 -1.36 15.25 -11.58
C LEU A 44 -0.30 14.16 -11.45
N VAL A 45 -0.66 12.93 -11.83
CA VAL A 45 0.19 11.74 -11.81
C VAL A 45 -0.03 10.94 -13.09
N SER A 46 0.89 10.02 -13.42
CA SER A 46 0.70 9.14 -14.57
C SER A 46 -0.41 8.13 -14.31
N GLU A 47 -1.01 7.59 -15.36
CA GLU A 47 -2.04 6.56 -15.23
C GLU A 47 -1.52 5.32 -14.50
N GLU A 48 -0.31 4.88 -14.82
CA GLU A 48 0.35 3.75 -14.17
C GLU A 48 0.53 3.99 -12.67
N GLU A 49 0.96 5.20 -12.29
CA GLU A 49 1.14 5.56 -10.89
C GLU A 49 -0.19 5.67 -10.15
N TYR A 50 -1.22 6.24 -10.79
CA TYR A 50 -2.57 6.25 -10.24
C TYR A 50 -3.10 4.83 -10.01
N ALA A 51 -2.95 3.93 -10.98
CA ALA A 51 -3.36 2.54 -10.86
C ALA A 51 -2.61 1.82 -9.74
N TRP A 52 -1.30 2.05 -9.62
CA TRP A 52 -0.48 1.50 -8.54
C TRP A 52 -0.94 2.01 -7.17
N LEU A 53 -1.13 3.32 -6.99
CA LEU A 53 -1.61 3.93 -5.75
C LEU A 53 -2.99 3.37 -5.34
N ARG A 54 -3.90 3.24 -6.30
CA ARG A 54 -5.23 2.62 -6.07
C ARG A 54 -5.14 1.16 -5.69
N SER A 55 -4.17 0.41 -6.21
CA SER A 55 -3.94 -0.98 -5.83
C SER A 55 -3.40 -1.10 -4.40
N CYS A 56 -2.54 -0.17 -3.98
CA CYS A 56 -1.98 -0.09 -2.63
C CYS A 56 -3.05 0.26 -1.59
N GLU A 57 -3.98 1.16 -1.92
CA GLU A 57 -5.14 1.49 -1.09
C GLU A 57 -5.99 0.24 -0.77
N LYS A 58 -6.23 -0.62 -1.77
CA LYS A 58 -6.97 -1.88 -1.57
C LYS A 58 -6.24 -2.86 -0.66
N ARG A 59 -4.90 -2.89 -0.69
CA ARG A 59 -4.07 -3.77 0.14
C ARG A 59 -3.91 -3.27 1.58
N GLN A 60 -4.02 -1.96 1.81
CA GLN A 60 -3.89 -1.35 3.14
C GLN A 60 -5.14 -1.48 4.03
N LYS A 61 -6.27 -1.94 3.49
CA LYS A 61 -7.35 -2.47 4.33
C LYS A 61 -6.80 -3.70 5.04
N ARG A 62 -6.21 -3.49 6.22
CA ARG A 62 -5.77 -4.56 7.12
C ARG A 62 -6.89 -5.59 7.13
N PRO A 63 -6.62 -6.88 6.85
CA PRO A 63 -7.66 -7.88 6.99
C PRO A 63 -8.21 -7.70 8.39
N ARG A 64 -9.51 -7.42 8.49
CA ARG A 64 -10.20 -7.31 9.77
C ARG A 64 -9.94 -8.66 10.43
N ARG A 65 -8.98 -8.72 11.36
CA ARG A 65 -8.72 -9.91 12.16
C ARG A 65 -9.89 -10.00 13.13
N GLU A 66 -11.02 -10.44 12.61
CA GLU A 66 -12.14 -10.85 13.44
C GLU A 66 -11.63 -12.00 14.30
N ALA A 67 -11.91 -11.94 15.61
CA ALA A 67 -11.61 -13.04 16.49
C ALA A 67 -12.32 -14.28 15.94
N ARG A 68 -11.55 -15.28 15.47
CA ARG A 68 -12.09 -16.48 14.81
C ARG A 68 -12.70 -17.50 15.79
N GLY A 69 -12.85 -17.11 17.05
CA GLY A 69 -13.30 -17.94 18.15
C GLY A 69 -12.54 -17.62 19.43
N PHE A 70 -12.93 -18.29 20.50
CA PHE A 70 -12.18 -18.37 21.75
C PHE A 70 -11.87 -19.84 22.02
N LEU A 71 -10.69 -20.10 22.58
CA LEU A 71 -10.28 -21.42 23.02
C LEU A 71 -10.29 -21.40 24.55
N VAL A 72 -11.04 -22.31 25.16
CA VAL A 72 -11.00 -22.51 26.62
C VAL A 72 -10.07 -23.70 26.85
N LEU A 73 -9.03 -23.48 27.64
CA LEU A 73 -8.10 -24.51 28.08
C LEU A 73 -8.48 -24.83 29.52
N GLU A 74 -8.97 -26.04 29.75
CA GLU A 74 -9.55 -26.43 31.04
C GLU A 74 -8.48 -26.88 32.04
N ASP A 75 -7.33 -27.34 31.56
CA ASP A 75 -6.19 -27.76 32.38
C ASP A 75 -4.81 -27.50 31.72
N ASP A 76 -3.73 -27.80 32.46
CA ASP A 76 -2.34 -27.60 32.03
C ASP A 76 -1.92 -28.56 30.90
N LEU A 77 -2.58 -29.73 30.77
CA LEU A 77 -2.28 -30.69 29.71
C LEU A 77 -2.81 -30.21 28.36
N ASP A 78 -4.01 -29.61 28.36
CA ASP A 78 -4.59 -28.96 27.20
C ASP A 78 -3.74 -27.77 26.75
N LEU A 79 -3.21 -26.98 27.70
CA LEU A 79 -2.29 -25.89 27.40
C LEU A 79 -1.01 -26.38 26.72
N GLU A 80 -0.38 -27.45 27.21
CA GLU A 80 0.82 -28.01 26.58
C GLU A 80 0.55 -28.53 25.17
N LYS A 81 -0.57 -29.22 24.98
CA LYS A 81 -0.96 -29.81 23.69
C LYS A 81 -1.20 -28.73 22.64
N GLU A 82 -1.92 -27.68 22.99
CA GLU A 82 -2.19 -26.56 22.09
C GLU A 82 -0.93 -25.73 21.82
N ASN A 83 -0.05 -25.55 22.81
CA ASN A 83 1.23 -24.88 22.60
C ASN A 83 2.12 -25.62 21.57
N ARG A 84 2.14 -26.96 21.63
CA ARG A 84 2.84 -27.78 20.61
C ARG A 84 2.20 -27.66 19.23
N SER A 85 0.87 -27.64 19.17
CA SER A 85 0.11 -27.46 17.92
C SER A 85 0.42 -26.11 17.25
N VAL A 86 0.36 -25.02 18.02
CA VAL A 86 0.64 -23.66 17.55
C VAL A 86 2.08 -23.54 17.07
N SER A 87 3.04 -24.12 17.80
CA SER A 87 4.45 -24.13 17.40
C SER A 87 4.66 -24.86 16.08
N ALA A 88 4.04 -26.03 15.90
CA ALA A 88 4.12 -26.78 14.64
C ALA A 88 3.51 -26.04 13.44
N ASP A 89 2.41 -25.32 13.66
CA ASP A 89 1.78 -24.51 12.60
C ASP A 89 2.60 -23.26 12.27
N PHE A 90 3.27 -22.67 13.26
CA PHE A 90 4.20 -21.57 13.06
C PHE A 90 5.41 -21.99 12.22
N ASP A 91 6.03 -23.13 12.54
CA ASP A 91 7.15 -23.69 11.79
C ASP A 91 6.78 -23.97 10.33
N LYS A 92 5.63 -24.61 10.10
CA LYS A 92 5.10 -24.84 8.74
C LYS A 92 4.86 -23.52 7.98
N SER A 93 4.43 -22.47 8.68
CA SER A 93 4.21 -21.15 8.07
C SER A 93 5.54 -20.49 7.69
N ILE A 94 6.58 -20.61 8.53
CA ILE A 94 7.93 -20.15 8.21
C ILE A 94 8.47 -20.89 6.98
N GLU A 95 8.38 -22.22 6.95
CA GLU A 95 8.84 -23.04 5.81
C GLU A 95 8.15 -22.63 4.50
N ARG A 96 6.82 -22.43 4.51
CA ARG A 96 6.09 -21.96 3.33
C ARG A 96 6.55 -20.59 2.86
N THR A 97 6.92 -19.71 3.79
CA THR A 97 7.38 -18.36 3.47
C THR A 97 8.79 -18.40 2.89
N LEU A 98 9.68 -19.23 3.44
CA LEU A 98 11.03 -19.43 2.93
C LEU A 98 11.04 -20.03 1.53
N ARG A 99 10.17 -21.03 1.25
CA ARG A 99 10.04 -21.61 -0.10
C ARG A 99 9.61 -20.57 -1.14
N LYS A 100 8.68 -19.68 -0.78
CA LYS A 100 8.23 -18.59 -1.67
C LYS A 100 9.27 -17.50 -1.95
N ILE A 101 10.34 -17.42 -1.15
CA ILE A 101 11.43 -16.46 -1.34
C ILE A 101 12.56 -17.07 -2.18
N SER A 102 12.62 -18.41 -2.26
CA SER A 102 13.64 -19.16 -3.00
C SER A 102 13.27 -19.49 -4.46
N ASP A 103 12.01 -19.26 -4.85
CA ASP A 103 11.50 -19.27 -6.23
C ASP A 103 11.41 -17.84 -6.77
#